data_AF-A0AAV4J699-F1
#
_entry.id   AF-A0AAV4J699-F1
#
_cell.length_a   1.000
_cell.length_b   1.000
_cell.length_c   1.000
_cell.angle_alpha   90.00
_cell.angle_beta   90.00
_cell.angle_gamma   90.00
#
_symmetry.space_group_name_H-M   'P 1'
#
loop_
_entity.id
_entity.type
_entity.pdbx_description
1 polymer ?
#
loop_
_entity_poly.entity_id
_entity_poly.type
_entity_poly.pdbx_seq_one_letter_code
_entity_poly.pdbx_strand_id
1 'polypeptide(L)'
;MNRFSDYRKSCISNSSSSSSSSSSNCCSSTSSCSSSSNSSSNDSRSSCSRNSSSSSCSEVVVVIAVVVVVIIVVGVVVEKVVVVVVVLVVVVVVLVVVAVVVVVVVVVVLVVVVVVMSVVVVIVVVMILCGSLILVGILVVVVIVVVVVIVVVVEVVVVVVVVVVVVVVVVVVVVVELVEIVAVVIVVAVVIVVAVVVVVVVVVVKIK
;
A
#
# COMPACT_ATOMS: atom_id res chain seq x y z
N MET A 1 20.50 -47.53 0.45
CA MET A 1 20.47 -48.73 1.32
C MET A 1 19.05 -48.94 1.80
N ASN A 2 18.27 -49.75 1.09
CA ASN A 2 17.36 -50.75 1.66
C ASN A 2 16.76 -51.56 0.50
N ARG A 3 16.86 -52.88 0.69
CA ARG A 3 16.49 -53.98 -0.21
C ARG A 3 14.98 -54.29 -0.12
N PHE A 4 14.58 -55.22 -1.01
CA PHE A 4 13.34 -56.02 -1.01
C PHE A 4 12.11 -55.28 -1.58
N SER A 5 11.24 -55.85 -2.41
CA SER A 5 11.17 -57.13 -3.11
C SER A 5 9.88 -57.13 -3.96
N ASP A 6 9.72 -58.15 -4.80
CA ASP A 6 8.44 -58.74 -5.23
C ASP A 6 7.71 -58.21 -6.47
N TYR A 7 8.01 -58.90 -7.56
CA TYR A 7 7.06 -59.57 -8.46
C TYR A 7 5.66 -59.83 -7.84
N ARG A 8 4.60 -59.25 -8.43
CA ARG A 8 3.30 -59.92 -8.55
C ARG A 8 2.58 -59.54 -9.85
N LYS A 9 2.46 -60.55 -10.71
CA LYS A 9 1.30 -60.80 -11.59
C LYS A 9 0.00 -60.60 -10.80
N SER A 10 -0.93 -59.82 -11.35
CA SER A 10 -2.37 -60.03 -11.17
C SER A 10 -3.13 -59.41 -12.33
N CYS A 11 -3.73 -60.30 -13.14
CA CYS A 11 -4.75 -59.97 -14.11
C CYS A 11 -6.00 -59.49 -13.36
N ILE A 12 -6.55 -58.34 -13.74
CA ILE A 12 -7.94 -57.99 -13.42
C ILE A 12 -8.62 -57.61 -14.73
N SER A 13 -9.46 -58.53 -15.17
CA SER A 13 -10.52 -58.35 -16.14
C SER A 13 -11.48 -57.27 -15.64
N ASN A 14 -11.86 -56.31 -16.48
CA ASN A 14 -13.21 -55.79 -16.38
C ASN A 14 -13.76 -55.40 -17.76
N SER A 15 -14.93 -55.97 -18.02
CA SER A 15 -15.70 -56.03 -19.25
C SER A 15 -16.86 -55.03 -19.21
N SER A 16 -17.09 -54.29 -20.31
CA SER A 16 -18.42 -53.82 -20.77
C SER A 16 -18.25 -53.20 -22.17
N SER A 17 -18.69 -53.86 -23.25
CA SER A 17 -19.91 -53.57 -24.05
C SER A 17 -19.85 -52.22 -24.80
N SER A 18 -20.02 -52.09 -26.13
CA SER A 18 -20.97 -52.77 -27.04
C SER A 18 -20.78 -52.38 -28.52
N SER A 19 -21.16 -53.31 -29.43
CA SER A 19 -21.75 -53.13 -30.80
C SER A 19 -20.89 -52.47 -31.91
N SER A 20 -20.75 -52.94 -33.16
CA SER A 20 -21.57 -53.81 -34.03
C SER A 20 -20.81 -54.10 -35.36
N SER A 21 -21.05 -55.27 -35.99
CA SER A 21 -21.14 -55.50 -37.46
C SER A 21 -19.85 -55.35 -38.33
N SER A 22 -19.46 -56.18 -39.30
CA SER A 22 -20.01 -57.34 -40.01
C SER A 22 -18.92 -57.95 -40.92
N SER A 23 -18.94 -59.28 -41.06
CA SER A 23 -18.69 -60.09 -42.27
C SER A 23 -17.43 -59.88 -43.13
N SER A 24 -16.59 -60.92 -43.27
CA SER A 24 -16.67 -61.87 -44.40
C SER A 24 -15.52 -62.90 -44.43
N ASN A 25 -15.90 -64.11 -44.84
CA ASN A 25 -15.12 -65.34 -45.02
C ASN A 25 -13.90 -65.17 -45.94
N CYS A 26 -12.90 -66.06 -45.80
CA CYS A 26 -12.57 -67.03 -46.85
C CYS A 26 -11.40 -67.99 -46.51
N CYS A 27 -11.69 -69.28 -46.73
CA CYS A 27 -10.79 -70.32 -47.26
C CYS A 27 -9.86 -71.11 -46.31
N SER A 28 -10.43 -72.23 -45.87
CA SER A 28 -9.81 -73.55 -45.75
C SER A 28 -8.95 -73.92 -46.97
N SER A 29 -7.86 -74.68 -46.77
CA SER A 29 -7.59 -76.01 -47.37
C SER A 29 -6.13 -76.47 -47.17
N THR A 30 -5.98 -77.63 -46.50
CA THR A 30 -5.14 -78.82 -46.84
C THR A 30 -3.69 -78.62 -47.32
N SER A 31 -2.67 -79.38 -46.95
CA SER A 31 -2.56 -80.84 -46.76
C SER A 31 -1.07 -81.17 -46.56
N SER A 32 -0.77 -82.07 -45.63
CA SER A 32 0.53 -82.76 -45.57
C SER A 32 0.32 -84.20 -46.01
N CYS A 33 0.73 -84.54 -47.23
CA CYS A 33 0.68 -85.90 -47.76
C CYS A 33 2.11 -86.39 -47.95
N SER A 34 2.49 -87.45 -47.23
CA SER A 34 3.71 -88.20 -47.46
C SER A 34 3.49 -89.29 -48.52
N SER A 35 4.51 -89.45 -49.33
CA SER A 35 4.75 -90.33 -50.49
C SER A 35 4.31 -91.78 -50.36
N SER A 36 3.84 -92.40 -51.46
CA SER A 36 4.57 -93.46 -52.22
C SER A 36 3.76 -94.09 -53.37
N SER A 37 4.44 -94.20 -54.52
CA SER A 37 4.44 -95.26 -55.55
C SER A 37 3.12 -95.77 -56.18
N ASN A 38 2.93 -95.64 -57.50
CA ASN A 38 3.39 -96.61 -58.54
C ASN A 38 2.72 -96.34 -59.93
N SER A 39 3.51 -96.57 -60.98
CA SER A 39 3.16 -97.18 -62.28
C SER A 39 2.26 -96.49 -63.35
N SER A 40 2.93 -96.15 -64.46
CA SER A 40 2.63 -96.54 -65.86
C SER A 40 1.41 -95.97 -66.61
N SER A 41 1.67 -95.22 -67.70
CA SER A 41 1.42 -95.61 -69.12
C SER A 41 1.00 -94.45 -70.02
N ASN A 42 1.75 -94.31 -71.13
CA ASN A 42 1.39 -93.94 -72.51
C ASN A 42 0.72 -92.62 -72.95
N ASP A 43 1.33 -92.12 -74.02
CA ASP A 43 0.77 -91.48 -75.23
C ASP A 43 -0.05 -90.18 -75.11
N SER A 44 0.49 -89.09 -75.66
CA SER A 44 0.01 -88.51 -76.94
C SER A 44 0.43 -87.06 -77.14
N ARG A 45 0.93 -86.82 -78.36
CA ARG A 45 0.99 -85.57 -79.16
C ARG A 45 0.09 -84.43 -78.68
N SER A 46 0.63 -83.21 -78.58
CA SER A 46 0.08 -82.00 -79.23
C SER A 46 0.87 -80.73 -78.88
N SER A 47 1.31 -80.07 -79.94
CA SER A 47 1.82 -78.70 -79.99
C SER A 47 0.78 -77.68 -79.50
N CYS A 48 1.12 -76.89 -78.48
CA CYS A 48 0.39 -75.68 -78.07
C CYS A 48 1.36 -74.67 -77.43
N SER A 49 1.85 -73.74 -78.25
CA SER A 49 2.28 -72.41 -77.80
C SER A 49 1.13 -71.70 -77.07
N ARG A 50 1.31 -71.29 -75.80
CA ARG A 50 0.45 -70.27 -75.16
C ARG A 50 0.98 -69.78 -73.80
N ASN A 51 1.19 -68.47 -73.77
CA ASN A 51 1.09 -67.52 -72.66
C ASN A 51 1.97 -67.69 -71.42
N SER A 52 3.09 -66.97 -71.50
CA SER A 52 3.65 -66.11 -70.46
C SER A 52 2.55 -65.42 -69.62
N SER A 53 2.27 -65.94 -68.42
CA SER A 53 1.32 -65.34 -67.47
C SER A 53 1.87 -65.48 -66.05
N SER A 54 3.06 -64.94 -65.78
CA SER A 54 3.75 -65.09 -64.48
C SER A 54 4.16 -63.75 -63.85
N SER A 55 3.58 -62.63 -64.27
CA SER A 55 4.10 -61.29 -63.95
C SER A 55 3.25 -60.45 -62.98
N SER A 56 2.17 -60.99 -62.42
CA SER A 56 1.22 -60.22 -61.59
C SER A 56 1.55 -60.20 -60.09
N CYS A 57 2.50 -61.02 -59.61
CA CYS A 57 2.88 -61.03 -58.19
C CYS A 57 3.84 -59.88 -57.81
N SER A 58 4.65 -59.38 -58.76
CA SER A 58 5.59 -58.29 -58.50
C SER A 58 4.90 -56.93 -58.38
N GLU A 59 3.81 -56.70 -59.11
CA GLU A 59 3.07 -55.43 -59.00
C GLU A 59 2.43 -55.26 -57.61
N VAL A 60 1.91 -56.35 -57.02
CA VAL A 60 1.32 -56.31 -55.67
C VAL A 60 2.37 -55.95 -54.63
N VAL A 61 3.61 -56.46 -54.75
CA VAL A 61 4.71 -56.13 -53.82
C VAL A 61 5.10 -54.66 -53.94
N VAL A 62 5.16 -54.12 -55.15
CA VAL A 62 5.45 -52.69 -55.36
C VAL A 62 4.35 -51.82 -54.76
N VAL A 63 3.07 -52.16 -54.96
CA VAL A 63 1.95 -51.42 -54.37
C VAL A 63 2.02 -51.43 -52.84
N ILE A 64 2.27 -52.59 -52.22
CA ILE A 64 2.42 -52.69 -50.76
C ILE A 64 3.59 -51.83 -50.27
N ALA A 65 4.75 -51.88 -50.95
CA ALA A 65 5.91 -51.07 -50.58
C ALA A 65 5.60 -49.57 -50.65
N VAL A 66 4.90 -49.11 -51.69
CA VAL A 66 4.47 -47.72 -51.82
C VAL A 66 3.52 -47.35 -50.68
N VAL A 67 2.55 -48.20 -50.34
CA VAL A 67 1.62 -47.95 -49.23
C VAL A 67 2.37 -47.83 -47.90
N VAL A 68 3.34 -48.71 -47.63
CA VAL A 68 4.17 -48.65 -46.42
C VAL A 68 4.96 -47.34 -46.37
N VAL A 69 5.60 -46.94 -47.47
CA VAL A 69 6.33 -45.67 -47.55
C VAL A 69 5.41 -44.49 -47.28
N VAL A 70 4.20 -44.48 -47.86
CA VAL A 70 3.21 -43.43 -47.62
C VAL A 70 2.81 -43.37 -46.15
N ILE A 71 2.56 -44.51 -45.50
CA ILE A 71 2.23 -44.56 -44.06
C ILE A 71 3.37 -43.98 -43.22
N ILE A 72 4.62 -44.33 -43.52
CA ILE A 72 5.79 -43.78 -42.82
C ILE A 72 5.88 -42.27 -43.00
N VAL A 73 5.72 -41.77 -44.23
CA VAL A 73 5.76 -40.33 -44.52
C VAL A 73 4.65 -39.59 -43.76
N VAL A 74 3.42 -40.13 -43.76
CA VAL A 74 2.30 -39.57 -43.00
C VAL A 74 2.61 -39.56 -41.49
N GLY A 75 3.17 -40.64 -40.96
CA GLY A 75 3.59 -40.73 -39.56
C GLY A 75 4.59 -39.64 -39.17
N VAL A 76 5.62 -39.42 -40.00
CA VAL A 76 6.62 -38.36 -39.78
C VAL A 76 5.99 -36.96 -39.84
N VAL A 77 5.08 -36.72 -40.79
CA VAL A 77 4.37 -35.43 -40.89
C VAL A 77 3.53 -35.17 -39.64
N VAL A 78 2.78 -36.18 -39.16
CA VAL A 78 1.99 -36.08 -37.94
C VAL A 78 2.88 -35.78 -36.73
N GLU A 79 4.00 -36.48 -36.58
CA GLU A 79 4.95 -36.22 -35.50
C GLU A 79 5.46 -34.77 -35.53
N LYS A 80 5.85 -34.26 -36.71
CA LYS A 80 6.29 -32.87 -36.86
C LYS A 80 5.20 -31.87 -36.50
N VAL A 81 3.95 -32.11 -36.90
CA VAL A 81 2.82 -31.26 -36.51
C VAL A 81 2.62 -31.26 -35.01
N VAL A 82 2.70 -32.43 -34.34
CA VAL A 82 2.60 -32.52 -32.88
C VAL A 82 3.71 -31.72 -32.20
N VAL A 83 4.97 -31.84 -32.67
CA VAL A 83 6.07 -31.03 -32.11
C VAL A 83 5.81 -29.53 -32.26
N VAL A 84 5.35 -29.08 -33.44
CA VAL A 84 5.02 -27.66 -33.67
C VAL A 84 3.92 -27.20 -32.72
N VAL A 85 2.86 -27.99 -32.53
CA VAL A 85 1.77 -27.67 -31.59
C VAL A 85 2.29 -27.56 -30.15
N VAL A 86 3.14 -28.50 -29.71
CA VAL A 86 3.75 -28.46 -28.38
C VAL A 86 4.60 -27.19 -28.20
N VAL A 87 5.42 -26.84 -29.20
CA VAL A 87 6.23 -25.61 -29.16
C VAL A 87 5.34 -24.38 -29.07
N LEU A 88 4.26 -24.31 -29.85
CA LEU A 88 3.30 -23.19 -29.78
C LEU A 88 2.65 -23.08 -28.39
N VAL A 89 2.24 -24.21 -27.79
CA VAL A 89 1.68 -24.22 -26.44
C VAL A 89 2.70 -23.71 -25.41
N VAL A 90 3.96 -24.16 -25.50
CA VAL A 90 5.04 -23.68 -24.62
C VAL A 90 5.25 -22.17 -24.78
N VAL A 91 5.27 -21.65 -26.02
CA VAL A 91 5.39 -20.20 -26.28
C VAL A 91 4.23 -19.43 -25.65
N VAL A 92 2.99 -19.91 -25.81
CA VAL A 92 1.81 -19.29 -25.20
C VAL A 92 1.91 -19.28 -23.67
N VAL A 93 2.33 -20.38 -23.05
CA VAL A 93 2.55 -20.46 -21.60
C VAL A 93 3.61 -19.46 -21.14
N VAL A 94 4.73 -19.35 -21.86
CA VAL A 94 5.79 -18.36 -21.55
C VAL A 94 5.25 -16.94 -21.65
N LEU A 95 4.48 -16.61 -22.69
CA LEU A 95 3.87 -15.28 -22.84
C LEU A 95 2.91 -14.96 -21.69
N VAL A 96 2.10 -15.93 -21.25
CA VAL A 96 1.20 -15.77 -20.09
C VAL A 96 2.00 -15.52 -18.81
N VAL A 97 3.07 -16.29 -18.56
CA VAL A 97 3.95 -16.08 -17.40
C VAL A 97 4.58 -14.69 -17.42
N VAL A 98 5.09 -14.25 -18.57
CA VAL A 98 5.64 -12.89 -18.73
C VAL A 98 4.58 -11.84 -18.45
N ALA A 99 3.36 -12.00 -18.98
CA ALA A 99 2.26 -11.07 -18.72
C ALA A 99 1.91 -10.99 -17.22
N VAL A 100 1.86 -12.13 -16.52
CA VAL A 100 1.63 -12.17 -15.07
C VAL A 100 2.75 -11.45 -14.32
N VAL A 101 4.01 -11.68 -14.67
CA VAL A 101 5.16 -10.99 -14.05
C VAL A 101 5.06 -9.48 -14.25
N VAL A 102 4.72 -9.02 -15.46
CA VAL A 102 4.52 -7.59 -15.75
C VAL A 102 3.40 -7.01 -14.89
N VAL A 103 2.26 -7.69 -14.76
CA VAL A 103 1.15 -7.26 -13.89
C VAL A 103 1.60 -7.15 -12.44
N VAL A 104 2.34 -8.14 -11.92
CA VAL A 104 2.88 -8.10 -10.55
C VAL A 104 3.82 -6.90 -10.36
N VAL A 105 4.72 -6.63 -11.31
CA VAL A 105 5.62 -5.47 -11.26
C VAL A 105 4.82 -4.16 -11.24
N VAL A 106 3.79 -4.03 -12.09
CA VAL A 106 2.93 -2.84 -12.11
C VAL A 106 2.22 -2.66 -10.76
N VAL A 107 1.67 -3.73 -10.18
CA VAL A 107 1.02 -3.67 -8.85
C VAL A 107 2.01 -3.24 -7.78
N VAL A 108 3.23 -3.78 -7.76
CA VAL A 108 4.28 -3.38 -6.80
C VAL A 108 4.62 -1.90 -6.96
N VAL A 109 4.80 -1.41 -8.19
CA VAL A 109 5.06 0.02 -8.46
C VAL A 109 3.91 0.89 -7.95
N LEU A 110 2.65 0.50 -8.20
CA LEU A 110 1.49 1.23 -7.69
C LEU A 110 1.46 1.27 -6.16
N VAL A 111 1.74 0.16 -5.49
CA VAL A 111 1.84 0.12 -4.02
C VAL A 111 2.93 1.06 -3.51
N VAL A 112 4.12 1.05 -4.14
CA VAL A 112 5.21 1.97 -3.77
C VAL A 112 4.78 3.43 -3.95
N VAL A 113 4.12 3.78 -5.05
CA VAL A 113 3.62 5.15 -5.28
C VAL A 113 2.61 5.55 -4.20
N VAL A 114 1.66 4.67 -3.86
CA VAL A 114 0.69 4.94 -2.79
C VAL A 114 1.38 5.15 -1.44
N VAL A 115 2.37 4.31 -1.11
CA VAL A 115 3.16 4.47 0.12
C VAL A 115 3.91 5.81 0.13
N VAL A 116 4.59 6.18 -0.96
CA VAL A 116 5.30 7.46 -1.06
C VAL A 116 4.33 8.63 -0.89
N MET A 117 3.18 8.61 -1.56
CA MET A 117 2.16 9.65 -1.42
C MET A 117 1.64 9.74 0.03
N SER A 118 1.43 8.61 0.70
CA SER A 118 1.00 8.59 2.10
C SER A 118 2.04 9.21 3.04
N VAL A 119 3.34 8.93 2.82
CA VAL A 119 4.45 9.51 3.60
C VAL A 119 4.51 11.02 3.38
N VAL A 120 4.36 11.50 2.15
CA VAL A 120 4.31 12.94 1.84
C VAL A 120 3.16 13.62 2.58
N VAL A 121 1.96 13.02 2.56
CA VAL A 121 0.80 13.55 3.30
C VAL A 121 1.09 13.63 4.80
N VAL A 122 1.69 12.59 5.39
CA VAL A 122 2.07 12.59 6.82
C VAL A 122 3.07 13.71 7.13
N ILE A 123 4.09 13.91 6.29
CA ILE A 123 5.08 15.00 6.48
C ILE A 123 4.39 16.37 6.44
N VAL A 124 3.48 16.60 5.49
CA VAL A 124 2.72 17.85 5.38
C VAL A 124 1.88 18.09 6.63
N VAL A 125 1.18 17.07 7.13
CA VAL A 125 0.39 17.17 8.37
C VAL A 125 1.29 17.52 9.56
N VAL A 126 2.45 16.86 9.70
CA VAL A 126 3.41 17.16 10.78
C VAL A 126 3.92 18.59 10.69
N MET A 127 4.23 19.09 9.48
CA MET A 127 4.65 20.48 9.28
C MET A 127 3.57 21.47 9.71
N ILE A 128 2.31 21.22 9.36
CA ILE A 128 1.18 22.09 9.74
C ILE A 128 1.01 22.10 11.26
N LEU A 129 1.06 20.93 11.92
CA LEU A 129 0.95 20.81 13.38
C LEU A 129 2.11 21.51 14.10
N CYS A 130 3.33 21.36 13.61
CA CYS A 130 4.49 22.04 14.18
C CYS A 130 4.35 23.57 14.03
N GLY A 131 3.94 24.04 12.85
CA GLY A 131 3.72 25.47 12.59
C GLY A 131 2.62 26.07 13.48
N SER A 132 1.51 25.36 13.68
CA SER A 132 0.42 25.84 14.55
C SER A 132 0.82 25.89 16.02
N LEU A 133 1.61 24.92 16.50
CA LEU A 133 2.16 24.93 17.86
C LEU A 133 3.07 26.13 18.10
N ILE A 134 3.96 26.44 17.15
CA ILE A 134 4.85 27.61 17.24
C ILE A 134 4.02 28.90 17.31
N LEU A 135 2.98 29.02 16.47
CA LEU A 135 2.11 30.20 16.45
C LEU A 135 1.37 30.38 17.78
N VAL A 136 0.82 29.29 18.35
CA VAL A 136 0.19 29.32 19.68
C VAL A 136 1.20 29.71 20.75
N GLY A 137 2.43 29.19 20.69
CA GLY A 137 3.50 29.57 21.61
C GLY A 137 3.81 31.07 21.58
N ILE A 138 3.93 31.66 20.39
CA ILE A 138 4.14 33.10 20.21
C ILE A 138 2.96 33.89 20.80
N LEU A 139 1.72 33.47 20.53
CA LEU A 139 0.52 34.13 21.06
C LEU A 139 0.51 34.15 22.59
N VAL A 140 0.84 33.03 23.23
CA VAL A 140 0.92 32.94 24.70
C VAL A 140 1.98 33.90 25.24
N VAL A 141 3.16 33.97 24.62
CA VAL A 141 4.21 34.92 25.04
C VAL A 141 3.73 36.37 24.92
N VAL A 142 3.06 36.74 23.82
CA VAL A 142 2.50 38.08 23.65
C VAL A 142 1.48 38.41 24.73
N VAL A 143 0.57 37.47 25.06
CA VAL A 143 -0.42 37.65 26.14
C VAL A 143 0.28 37.86 27.48
N ILE A 144 1.31 37.07 27.80
CA ILE A 144 2.09 37.23 29.03
C ILE A 144 2.72 38.62 29.09
N VAL A 145 3.34 39.09 28.00
CA VAL A 145 3.95 40.42 27.93
C VAL A 145 2.90 41.51 28.17
N VAL A 146 1.73 41.42 27.54
CA VAL A 146 0.63 42.37 27.75
C VAL A 146 0.17 42.38 29.22
N VAL A 147 0.01 41.22 29.84
CA VAL A 147 -0.37 41.11 31.26
C VAL A 147 0.70 41.76 32.15
N VAL A 148 1.98 41.51 31.91
CA VAL A 148 3.08 42.14 32.66
C VAL A 148 3.05 43.66 32.51
N VAL A 149 2.84 44.18 31.30
CA VAL A 149 2.72 45.62 31.06
C VAL A 149 1.54 46.20 31.84
N ILE A 150 0.38 45.54 31.83
CA ILE A 150 -0.81 45.99 32.59
C ILE A 150 -0.50 46.04 34.09
N VAL A 151 0.15 45.01 34.65
CA VAL A 151 0.52 44.97 36.07
C VAL A 151 1.45 46.13 36.43
N VAL A 152 2.48 46.39 35.61
CA VAL A 152 3.42 47.51 35.82
C VAL A 152 2.67 48.85 35.78
N VAL A 153 1.76 49.05 34.83
CA VAL A 153 0.96 50.27 34.74
C VAL A 153 0.09 50.46 35.99
N VAL A 154 -0.56 49.40 36.46
CA VAL A 154 -1.38 49.44 37.68
C VAL A 154 -0.53 49.81 38.90
N GLU A 155 0.66 49.20 39.05
CA GLU A 155 1.58 49.52 40.14
C GLU A 155 2.00 51.00 40.11
N VAL A 156 2.36 51.52 38.94
CA VAL A 156 2.71 52.95 38.76
C VAL A 156 1.54 53.85 39.15
N VAL A 157 0.32 53.52 38.72
CA VAL A 157 -0.88 54.30 39.08
C VAL A 157 -1.10 54.30 40.59
N VAL A 158 -0.96 53.14 41.26
CA VAL A 158 -1.08 53.05 42.73
C VAL A 158 -0.04 53.93 43.41
N VAL A 159 1.22 53.89 42.98
CA VAL A 159 2.29 54.74 43.53
C VAL A 159 1.95 56.22 43.35
N VAL A 160 1.49 56.63 42.17
CA VAL A 160 1.09 58.02 41.90
C VAL A 160 -0.06 58.45 42.83
N VAL A 161 -1.08 57.61 43.00
CA VAL A 161 -2.20 57.90 43.91
C VAL A 161 -1.71 58.06 45.35
N VAL A 162 -0.85 57.17 45.83
CA VAL A 162 -0.26 57.26 47.17
C VAL A 162 0.52 58.58 47.35
N VAL A 163 1.35 58.95 46.39
CA VAL A 163 2.10 60.22 46.42
C VAL A 163 1.16 61.42 46.50
N VAL A 164 0.10 61.45 45.67
CA VAL A 164 -0.89 62.53 45.69
C VAL A 164 -1.57 62.62 47.06
N VAL A 165 -1.97 61.49 47.65
CA VAL A 165 -2.59 61.46 48.98
C VAL A 165 -1.63 62.00 50.04
N VAL A 166 -0.36 61.57 50.02
CA VAL A 166 0.66 62.06 50.97
C VAL A 166 0.84 63.57 50.83
N VAL A 167 0.93 64.10 49.61
CA VAL A 167 1.05 65.55 49.37
C VAL A 167 -0.16 66.29 49.92
N VAL A 168 -1.38 65.81 49.68
CA VAL A 168 -2.61 66.43 50.21
C VAL A 168 -2.59 66.43 51.74
N VAL A 169 -2.22 65.33 52.38
CA VAL A 169 -2.12 65.25 53.85
C VAL A 169 -1.10 66.26 54.38
N VAL A 170 0.09 66.35 53.78
CA VAL A 170 1.11 67.33 54.17
C VAL A 170 0.59 68.76 54.04
N VAL A 171 -0.08 69.08 52.93
CA VAL A 171 -0.69 70.41 52.73
C VAL A 171 -1.73 70.71 53.81
N VAL A 172 -2.61 69.76 54.13
CA VAL A 172 -3.63 69.93 55.19
C VAL A 172 -2.97 70.17 56.54
N VAL A 173 -1.94 69.41 56.91
CA VAL A 173 -1.21 69.60 58.18
C VAL A 173 -0.59 70.98 58.25
N VAL A 174 0.10 71.43 57.19
CA VAL A 174 0.69 72.77 57.13
C VAL A 174 -0.38 73.85 57.26
N VAL A 175 -1.53 73.71 56.60
CA VAL A 175 -2.63 74.67 56.72
C VAL A 175 -3.17 74.72 58.15
N VAL A 176 -3.34 73.57 58.82
CA VAL A 176 -3.79 73.52 60.21
C VAL A 176 -2.80 74.21 61.14
N GLU A 177 -1.50 73.91 61.02
CA GLU A 177 -0.45 74.57 61.82
C GLU A 177 -0.44 76.10 61.60
N LEU A 178 -0.58 76.56 60.35
CA LEU A 178 -0.67 77.98 60.05
C LEU A 178 -1.91 78.63 60.68
N VAL A 179 -3.06 77.96 60.65
CA VAL A 179 -4.30 78.46 61.29
C VAL A 179 -4.12 78.57 62.81
N GLU A 180 -3.48 77.60 63.46
CA GLU A 180 -3.17 77.65 64.88
C GLU A 180 -2.24 78.82 65.22
N ILE A 181 -1.17 79.03 64.43
CA ILE A 181 -0.25 80.17 64.60
C ILE A 181 -1.01 81.49 64.47
N VAL A 182 -1.86 81.64 63.44
CA VAL A 182 -2.66 82.85 63.23
C VAL A 182 -3.63 83.08 64.40
N ALA A 183 -4.29 82.03 64.89
CA ALA A 183 -5.19 82.13 66.03
C ALA A 183 -4.46 82.62 67.30
N VAL A 184 -3.28 82.07 67.59
CA VAL A 184 -2.44 82.50 68.73
C VAL A 184 -2.04 83.97 68.58
N VAL A 185 -1.61 84.41 67.40
CA VAL A 185 -1.24 85.80 67.12
C VAL A 185 -2.42 86.75 67.37
N ILE A 186 -3.62 86.38 66.92
CA ILE A 186 -4.84 87.18 67.14
C ILE A 186 -5.15 87.29 68.64
N VAL A 187 -5.10 86.17 69.39
CA VAL A 187 -5.35 86.17 70.85
C VAL A 187 -4.35 87.06 71.58
N VAL A 188 -3.06 86.94 71.27
CA VAL A 188 -2.01 87.77 71.88
C VAL A 188 -2.24 89.25 71.57
N ALA A 189 -2.57 89.59 70.32
CA ALA A 189 -2.88 90.97 69.94
C ALA A 189 -4.07 91.54 70.75
N VAL A 190 -5.16 90.77 70.90
CA VAL A 190 -6.32 91.18 71.71
C VAL A 190 -5.95 91.40 73.17
N VAL A 191 -5.18 90.49 73.78
CA VAL A 191 -4.72 90.62 75.17
C VAL A 191 -3.90 91.89 75.38
N ILE A 192 -2.98 92.20 74.45
CA ILE A 192 -2.17 93.42 74.50
C ILE A 192 -3.08 94.66 74.44
N VAL A 193 -4.04 94.71 73.50
CA VAL A 193 -4.98 95.83 73.38
C VAL A 193 -5.78 96.03 74.67
N VAL A 194 -6.33 94.95 75.24
CA VAL A 194 -7.09 95.01 76.50
C VAL A 194 -6.21 95.53 77.64
N ALA A 195 -4.98 95.03 77.78
CA ALA A 195 -4.05 95.47 78.81
C ALA A 195 -3.75 96.97 78.70
N VAL A 196 -3.49 97.47 77.48
CA VAL A 196 -3.28 98.91 77.23
C VAL A 196 -4.50 99.72 77.64
N VAL A 197 -5.71 99.30 77.25
CA VAL A 197 -6.96 99.99 77.62
C VAL A 197 -7.12 100.07 79.13
N VAL A 198 -6.91 98.96 79.86
CA VAL A 198 -7.00 98.93 81.33
C VAL A 198 -6.02 99.91 81.98
N VAL A 199 -4.75 99.91 81.54
CA VAL A 199 -3.73 100.84 82.06
C VAL A 199 -4.16 102.28 81.86
N VAL A 200 -4.63 102.64 80.65
CA VAL A 200 -5.11 103.99 80.34
C VAL A 200 -6.26 104.38 81.26
N VAL A 201 -7.25 103.51 81.45
CA VAL A 201 -8.39 103.77 82.35
C VAL A 201 -7.93 104.02 83.79
N VAL A 202 -7.05 103.17 84.32
CA VAL A 202 -6.53 103.31 85.70
C VAL A 202 -5.78 104.64 85.88
N VAL A 203 -4.95 105.02 84.91
CA VAL A 203 -4.23 106.29 84.93
C VAL A 203 -5.20 107.47 84.91
N VAL A 204 -6.20 107.46 84.02
CA VAL A 204 -7.22 108.51 83.93
C VAL A 204 -8.02 108.66 85.23
N VAL A 205 -8.37 107.55 85.89
CA VAL A 205 -9.11 107.58 87.16
C VAL A 205 -8.26 108.17 88.29
N LYS A 206 -6.96 107.88 88.37
CA LYS A 206 -6.08 108.45 89.42
C LYS A 206 -5.81 109.95 89.27
N ILE A 207 -6.01 110.51 88.08
CA ILE A 207 -5.79 111.94 87.81
C ILE A 207 -7.02 112.79 88.19
N LYS A 208 -8.19 112.16 88.35
CA LYS A 208 -9.42 112.83 88.83
C LYS A 208 -9.53 112.78 90.34
#